data_AF-A0A024UX35-F1
#
_entry.id   AF-A0A024UX35-F1
#
_cell.length_a   1.000
_cell.length_b   1.000
_cell.length_c   1.000
_cell.angle_alpha   90.00
_cell.angle_beta   90.00
_cell.angle_gamma   90.00
#
_symmetry.space_group_name_H-M   'P 1'
#
loop_
_entity.id
_entity.type
_entity.pdbx_description
1 polymer ?
#
loop_
_entity_poly.entity_id
_entity_poly.type
_entity_poly.pdbx_seq_one_letter_code
_entity_poly.pdbx_strand_id
1 'polypeptide(L)'
;MATPTWANGSVVAVTHVTTGTSFRALVEKDKAGPIVTFCNLDAPYEKLKVSQNDGETSWGAGGGKFAAFVATPLDTAGTTDHVFTLQLCANQKKTNASDGSEGWYLGVVPSASTCRGIHLTPGYVLIGNAAAHSFAVAEITSRAHMQLSAATACSLPPLTPGQIDSFCRDGYVILPRAVPVPLVHDALRRINHELGKPGMMIQGGVEGTAKLAGNTSNHPAILDLYNPLHAAVESLIGRGCVDRPQGAQLALRFPEVCAPYQVLGTEWHTDGMRQGKWNPFTLLVGVTLSDSASSTECGNLLVFPRTHHTLHKMLQSPSDKADLLRACTAADKAWGQGQGLPDLGPPLALRLSPGDAVLAHPKTAHRGGPNFSPHIRYQVYFRIKHKDHAALQTQLETNLYADLEGCWPGLD
;
A
#
# COMPACT_ATOMS: atom_id res chain seq x y z
N MET A 1 -2.47 47.30 14.24
CA MET A 1 -2.09 45.89 14.48
C MET A 1 -2.18 45.14 13.17
N ALA A 2 -1.10 44.47 12.75
CA ALA A 2 -1.07 43.74 11.49
C ALA A 2 -1.89 42.44 11.60
N THR A 3 -2.94 42.33 10.81
CA THR A 3 -3.73 41.10 10.63
C THR A 3 -2.84 40.02 10.01
N PRO A 4 -3.01 38.72 10.31
CA PRO A 4 -2.24 37.67 9.64
C PRO A 4 -2.30 37.84 8.12
N THR A 5 -1.17 37.85 7.43
CA THR A 5 -1.09 38.10 5.98
C THR A 5 -1.34 36.85 5.13
N TRP A 6 -1.41 35.66 5.75
CA TRP A 6 -1.51 34.37 5.05
C TRP A 6 -2.76 34.29 4.17
N ALA A 7 -2.61 33.92 2.90
CA ALA A 7 -3.73 33.67 2.00
C ALA A 7 -4.35 32.28 2.25
N ASN A 8 -5.58 32.06 1.77
CA ASN A 8 -6.16 30.71 1.72
C ASN A 8 -5.27 29.78 0.91
N GLY A 9 -4.91 28.64 1.53
CA GLY A 9 -3.99 27.67 0.95
C GLY A 9 -2.51 27.94 1.20
N SER A 10 -2.16 28.91 2.05
CA SER A 10 -0.77 29.10 2.49
C SER A 10 -0.34 27.94 3.39
N VAL A 11 0.93 27.55 3.30
CA VAL A 11 1.54 26.61 4.25
C VAL A 11 2.30 27.42 5.27
N VAL A 12 2.00 27.21 6.56
CA VAL A 12 2.68 27.88 7.67
C VAL A 12 3.39 26.87 8.56
N ALA A 13 4.55 27.28 9.10
CA ALA A 13 5.14 26.65 10.26
C ALA A 13 4.68 27.40 11.51
N VAL A 14 3.99 26.69 12.41
CA VAL A 14 3.51 27.24 13.69
C VAL A 14 4.42 26.69 14.79
N THR A 15 5.24 27.57 15.37
CA THR A 15 6.25 27.21 16.38
C THR A 15 5.86 27.80 17.72
N HIS A 16 5.69 26.95 18.73
CA HIS A 16 5.44 27.40 20.09
C HIS A 16 6.70 28.07 20.64
N VAL A 17 6.59 29.35 21.03
CA VAL A 17 7.75 30.19 21.37
C VAL A 17 8.53 29.63 22.56
N THR A 18 7.84 29.12 23.58
CA THR A 18 8.51 28.65 24.80
C THR A 18 9.22 27.32 24.63
N THR A 19 8.64 26.38 23.89
CA THR A 19 9.17 25.00 23.77
C THR A 19 9.96 24.77 22.49
N GLY A 20 9.86 25.65 21.49
CA GLY A 20 10.44 25.49 20.16
C GLY A 20 9.78 24.39 19.31
N THR A 21 8.77 23.70 19.84
CA THR A 21 8.07 22.64 19.11
C THR A 21 7.19 23.23 18.04
N SER A 22 7.17 22.61 16.87
CA SER A 22 6.44 23.13 15.71
C SER A 22 5.58 22.07 15.05
N PHE A 23 4.56 22.54 14.34
CA PHE A 23 3.84 21.76 13.34
C PHE A 23 3.69 22.60 12.07
N ARG A 24 3.39 21.92 10.97
CA ARG A 24 3.06 22.58 9.71
C ARG A 24 1.60 22.34 9.38
N ALA A 25 0.95 23.34 8.83
CA ALA A 25 -0.45 23.26 8.46
C ALA A 25 -0.75 24.11 7.23
N LEU A 26 -1.81 23.72 6.52
CA LEU A 26 -2.44 24.54 5.51
C LEU A 26 -3.39 25.53 6.21
N VAL A 27 -3.40 26.79 5.77
CA VAL A 27 -4.29 27.83 6.30
C VAL A 27 -5.56 27.92 5.46
N GLU A 28 -6.71 27.87 6.13
CA GLU A 28 -8.01 28.26 5.60
C GLU A 28 -8.55 29.44 6.41
N LYS A 29 -8.70 30.61 5.79
CA LYS A 29 -9.36 31.79 6.35
C LYS A 29 -10.81 31.87 5.97
N ASP A 30 -11.58 32.43 6.89
CA ASP A 30 -12.89 32.99 6.60
C ASP A 30 -12.76 34.33 5.84
N LYS A 31 -13.75 34.64 5.00
CA LYS A 31 -13.66 35.57 3.84
C LYS A 31 -13.23 37.02 4.13
N ALA A 32 -13.05 37.44 5.39
CA ALA A 32 -12.62 38.80 5.73
C ALA A 32 -11.99 39.00 7.13
N GLY A 33 -11.70 37.94 7.90
CA GLY A 33 -11.35 38.07 9.34
C GLY A 33 -9.95 37.59 9.76
N PRO A 34 -9.52 37.85 11.01
CA PRO A 34 -8.34 37.24 11.63
C PRO A 34 -8.55 35.75 11.98
N ILE A 35 -9.64 35.15 11.48
CA ILE A 35 -10.06 33.79 11.81
C ILE A 35 -9.38 32.82 10.85
N VAL A 36 -8.64 31.87 11.41
CA VAL A 36 -7.94 30.82 10.68
C VAL A 36 -8.35 29.44 11.16
N THR A 37 -8.42 28.50 10.24
CA THR A 37 -8.46 27.07 10.50
C THR A 37 -7.20 26.44 9.93
N PHE A 38 -6.68 25.45 10.64
CA PHE A 38 -5.52 24.67 10.21
C PHE A 38 -5.99 23.35 9.60
N CYS A 39 -5.47 23.00 8.43
CA CYS A 39 -5.69 21.71 7.79
C CYS A 39 -4.40 20.89 7.75
N ASN A 40 -4.56 19.57 7.78
CA ASN A 40 -3.46 18.62 7.71
C ASN A 40 -2.80 18.69 6.32
N LEU A 41 -1.47 18.74 6.24
CA LEU A 41 -0.76 18.77 4.96
C LEU A 41 -0.85 17.44 4.19
N ASP A 42 -0.86 16.32 4.90
CA ASP A 42 -0.89 14.99 4.30
C ASP A 42 -2.32 14.57 3.89
N ALA A 43 -3.33 15.23 4.49
CA ALA A 43 -4.74 15.03 4.21
C ALA A 43 -5.50 16.37 4.26
N PRO A 44 -5.45 17.21 3.21
CA PRO A 44 -5.96 18.60 3.23
C PRO A 44 -7.45 18.77 3.53
N TYR A 45 -8.23 17.70 3.43
CA TYR A 45 -9.65 17.67 3.81
C TYR A 45 -9.87 17.44 5.31
N GLU A 46 -8.83 17.08 6.05
CA GLU A 46 -8.84 17.00 7.50
C GLU A 46 -8.47 18.36 8.09
N LYS A 47 -9.31 18.85 9.01
CA LYS A 47 -9.05 20.10 9.73
C LYS A 47 -8.82 19.82 11.21
N LEU A 48 -8.14 20.75 11.86
CA LEU A 48 -7.94 20.71 13.30
C LEU A 48 -9.29 20.76 14.02
N LYS A 49 -9.51 19.82 14.92
CA LYS A 49 -10.67 19.74 15.81
C LYS A 49 -10.21 19.96 17.25
N VAL A 50 -11.06 20.61 18.03
CA VAL A 50 -10.91 20.73 19.49
C VAL A 50 -12.18 20.18 20.12
N SER A 51 -12.04 19.14 20.93
CA SER A 51 -13.15 18.55 21.67
C SER A 51 -13.71 19.55 22.69
N GLN A 52 -15.03 19.65 22.77
CA GLN A 52 -15.71 20.63 23.65
C GLN A 52 -15.64 20.26 25.13
N ASN A 53 -15.39 18.99 25.44
CA ASN A 53 -15.46 18.44 26.80
C ASN A 53 -14.13 18.55 27.53
N ASP A 54 -13.04 18.21 26.84
CA ASP A 54 -11.70 18.05 27.41
C ASP A 54 -10.63 18.87 26.68
N GLY A 55 -10.97 19.56 25.58
CA GLY A 55 -10.03 20.37 24.81
C GLY A 55 -9.04 19.56 23.98
N GLU A 56 -9.23 18.24 23.86
CA GLU A 56 -8.38 17.36 23.06
C GLU A 56 -8.33 17.80 21.59
N THR A 57 -7.13 17.80 21.00
CA THR A 57 -6.93 18.13 19.59
C THR A 57 -6.82 16.89 18.71
N SER A 58 -7.40 16.92 17.52
CA SER A 58 -7.27 15.86 16.52
C SER A 58 -7.42 16.38 15.10
N TRP A 59 -6.92 15.63 14.12
CA TRP A 59 -7.23 15.85 12.71
C TRP A 59 -8.45 15.01 12.32
N GLY A 60 -9.35 15.56 11.49
CA GLY A 60 -10.36 14.72 10.88
C GLY A 60 -11.22 15.43 9.83
N ALA A 61 -11.83 14.64 8.95
CA ALA A 61 -12.77 15.10 7.93
C ALA A 61 -14.24 15.11 8.45
N GLY A 62 -15.17 15.73 7.70
CA GLY A 62 -16.63 15.60 7.90
C GLY A 62 -17.38 16.79 8.56
N GLY A 63 -18.72 16.71 8.61
CA GLY A 63 -19.65 17.81 8.97
C GLY A 63 -19.71 18.25 10.44
N GLY A 64 -18.65 18.03 11.22
CA GLY A 64 -18.52 18.57 12.58
C GLY A 64 -18.05 20.03 12.59
N LYS A 65 -18.27 20.76 13.70
CA LYS A 65 -17.71 22.11 13.87
C LYS A 65 -16.19 22.02 14.06
N PHE A 66 -15.44 22.42 13.04
CA PHE A 66 -13.98 22.50 13.09
C PHE A 66 -13.52 23.62 14.00
N ALA A 67 -12.28 23.52 14.49
CA ALA A 67 -11.69 24.58 15.28
C ALA A 67 -11.33 25.76 14.36
N ALA A 68 -11.83 26.94 14.72
CA ALA A 68 -11.48 28.20 14.10
C ALA A 68 -10.87 29.09 15.17
N PHE A 69 -9.76 29.75 14.85
CA PHE A 69 -8.99 30.51 15.81
C PHE A 69 -8.90 31.97 15.39
N VAL A 70 -9.16 32.89 16.31
CA VAL A 70 -8.80 34.29 16.17
C VAL A 70 -7.30 34.38 16.42
N ALA A 71 -6.54 34.74 15.38
CA ALA A 71 -5.11 34.98 15.49
C ALA A 71 -4.85 36.46 15.86
N THR A 72 -4.43 36.70 17.11
CA THR A 72 -4.16 38.03 17.64
C THR A 72 -2.65 38.27 17.69
N PRO A 73 -2.12 39.29 16.99
CA PRO A 73 -0.69 39.57 17.01
C PRO A 73 -0.24 40.03 18.40
N LEU A 74 0.93 39.61 18.82
CA LEU A 74 1.63 40.14 19.99
C LEU A 74 2.69 41.14 19.52
N ASP A 75 2.70 42.34 20.10
CA ASP A 75 3.71 43.36 19.79
C ASP A 75 5.07 42.92 20.37
N THR A 76 5.87 42.23 19.57
CA THR A 76 7.27 41.92 19.90
C THR A 76 8.18 42.91 19.16
N ALA A 77 8.70 43.90 19.90
CA ALA A 77 9.70 44.82 19.38
C ALA A 77 10.96 44.04 18.95
N GLY A 78 11.25 44.00 17.65
CA GLY A 78 12.57 43.63 17.13
C GLY A 78 12.74 42.24 16.49
N THR A 79 11.68 41.44 16.30
CA THR A 79 11.75 40.15 15.58
C THR A 79 11.00 40.21 14.26
N THR A 80 11.59 39.65 13.20
CA THR A 80 10.93 39.46 11.89
C THR A 80 9.81 38.41 11.94
N ASP A 81 9.75 37.64 13.02
CA ASP A 81 8.74 36.60 13.20
C ASP A 81 7.44 37.21 13.74
N HIS A 82 6.36 36.98 13.01
CA HIS A 82 5.02 37.38 13.43
C HIS A 82 4.54 36.41 14.53
N VAL A 83 4.48 36.92 15.77
CA VAL A 83 4.04 36.15 16.94
C VAL A 83 2.55 36.38 17.19
N PHE A 84 1.80 35.31 17.43
CA PHE A 84 0.36 35.35 17.66
C PHE A 84 -0.05 34.54 18.87
N THR A 85 -1.18 34.93 19.48
CA THR A 85 -2.04 34.01 20.24
C THR A 85 -3.15 33.50 19.34
N LEU A 86 -3.59 32.27 19.58
CA LEU A 86 -4.60 31.59 18.76
C LEU A 86 -5.80 31.23 19.63
N GLN A 87 -6.77 32.14 19.74
CA GLN A 87 -7.94 31.96 20.59
C GLN A 87 -9.04 31.19 19.85
N LEU A 88 -9.57 30.14 20.44
CA LEU A 88 -10.65 29.35 19.85
C LEU A 88 -11.94 30.20 19.77
N CYS A 89 -12.53 30.31 18.57
CA CYS A 89 -13.75 31.08 18.34
C CYS A 89 -14.94 30.46 19.09
N ALA A 90 -15.04 29.13 19.06
CA ALA A 90 -15.92 28.41 19.97
C ALA A 90 -15.30 28.48 21.37
N ASN A 91 -16.09 28.83 22.39
CA ASN A 91 -15.65 28.86 23.80
C ASN A 91 -14.81 30.08 24.24
N GLN A 92 -14.93 31.22 23.56
CA GLN A 92 -14.29 32.49 24.00
C GLN A 92 -14.66 32.90 25.44
N LYS A 93 -15.82 32.47 25.95
CA LYS A 93 -16.31 32.79 27.30
C LYS A 93 -16.20 31.64 28.30
N LYS A 94 -15.57 30.51 27.93
CA LYS A 94 -15.37 29.39 28.86
C LYS A 94 -14.16 29.67 29.74
N THR A 95 -14.29 29.37 31.02
CA THR A 95 -13.17 29.40 31.96
C THR A 95 -12.14 28.34 31.59
N ASN A 96 -10.87 28.72 31.64
CA ASN A 96 -9.74 27.83 31.42
C ASN A 96 -9.51 26.94 32.65
N ALA A 97 -9.38 25.64 32.45
CA ALA A 97 -9.19 24.70 33.55
C ALA A 97 -7.80 24.80 34.21
N SER A 98 -6.80 25.33 33.50
CA SER A 98 -5.41 25.38 33.96
C SER A 98 -5.09 26.60 34.83
N ASP A 99 -5.67 27.77 34.52
CA ASP A 99 -5.35 29.02 35.19
C ASP A 99 -6.58 29.89 35.56
N GLY A 100 -7.79 29.42 35.23
CA GLY A 100 -9.04 30.15 35.52
C GLY A 100 -9.29 31.37 34.62
N SER A 101 -8.45 31.61 33.61
CA SER A 101 -8.63 32.73 32.66
C SER A 101 -9.87 32.53 31.76
N GLU A 102 -10.37 33.62 31.15
CA GLU A 102 -11.48 33.54 30.21
C GLU A 102 -10.98 33.21 28.79
N GLY A 103 -11.58 32.18 28.19
CA GLY A 103 -11.33 31.77 26.82
C GLY A 103 -10.37 30.58 26.71
N TRP A 104 -10.58 29.79 25.66
CA TRP A 104 -9.72 28.67 25.32
C TRP A 104 -8.79 29.06 24.18
N TYR A 105 -7.51 28.75 24.34
CA TYR A 105 -6.48 29.00 23.34
C TYR A 105 -5.83 27.70 22.88
N LEU A 106 -5.25 27.74 21.69
CA LEU A 106 -4.30 26.72 21.28
C LEU A 106 -3.08 26.79 22.21
N GLY A 107 -2.58 25.65 22.65
CA GLY A 107 -1.40 25.58 23.50
C GLY A 107 -0.66 24.26 23.35
N VAL A 108 0.45 24.16 24.07
CA VAL A 108 1.35 23.00 24.05
C VAL A 108 1.66 22.60 25.48
N VAL A 109 1.53 21.32 25.78
CA VAL A 109 1.86 20.74 27.09
C VAL A 109 2.85 19.58 26.95
N PRO A 110 3.66 19.29 27.98
CA PRO A 110 4.48 18.08 28.00
C PRO A 110 3.62 16.81 27.84
N SER A 111 4.13 15.85 27.08
CA SER A 111 3.48 14.57 26.82
C SER A 111 3.57 13.67 28.05
N ALA A 112 2.52 13.67 28.88
CA ALA A 112 2.32 12.64 29.90
C ALA A 112 1.59 11.42 29.29
N SER A 113 1.66 10.27 29.96
CA SER A 113 1.00 9.02 29.52
C SER A 113 -0.52 9.12 29.35
N THR A 114 -1.14 10.15 29.93
CA THR A 114 -2.59 10.41 29.90
C THR A 114 -2.99 11.53 28.94
N CYS A 115 -2.04 12.27 28.35
CA CYS A 115 -2.34 13.35 27.43
C CYS A 115 -2.83 12.79 26.10
N ARG A 116 -4.02 13.25 25.68
CA ARG A 116 -4.59 12.96 24.37
C ARG A 116 -4.56 14.23 23.52
N GLY A 117 -4.07 14.12 22.29
CA GLY A 117 -3.93 15.24 21.38
C GLY A 117 -2.98 14.95 20.23
N ILE A 118 -2.76 15.94 19.36
CA ILE A 118 -1.76 15.83 18.29
C ILE A 118 -0.36 15.92 18.90
N HIS A 119 0.41 14.83 18.77
CA HIS A 119 1.79 14.78 19.23
C HIS A 119 2.69 15.63 18.33
N LEU A 120 3.54 16.46 18.94
CA LEU A 120 4.57 17.26 18.27
C LEU A 120 5.93 16.56 18.40
N THR A 121 7.01 17.26 18.02
CA THR A 121 8.40 16.85 18.29
C THR A 121 8.59 16.34 19.73
N PRO A 122 9.55 15.43 19.99
CA PRO A 122 9.47 14.47 21.10
C PRO A 122 9.09 15.09 22.44
N GLY A 123 8.01 14.60 23.04
CA GLY A 123 7.63 14.92 24.41
C GLY A 123 6.62 16.05 24.59
N TYR A 124 5.94 16.51 23.54
CA TYR A 124 4.90 17.55 23.65
C TYR A 124 3.63 17.21 22.86
N VAL A 125 2.50 17.73 23.34
CA VAL A 125 1.16 17.53 22.76
C VAL A 125 0.48 18.88 22.56
N LEU A 126 -0.17 19.05 21.41
CA LEU A 126 -1.01 20.21 21.10
C LEU A 126 -2.38 20.07 21.77
N ILE A 127 -2.86 21.12 22.42
CA ILE A 127 -4.17 21.16 23.10
C ILE A 127 -4.95 22.42 22.72
N GLY A 128 -6.28 22.37 22.80
CA GLY A 128 -7.17 23.46 22.38
C GLY A 128 -7.88 24.20 23.51
N ASN A 129 -7.54 23.91 24.77
CA ASN A 129 -8.10 24.51 25.98
C ASN A 129 -7.01 25.12 26.90
N ALA A 130 -5.91 25.58 26.33
CA ALA A 130 -4.83 26.21 27.08
C ALA A 130 -5.13 27.68 27.41
N ALA A 131 -4.35 28.23 28.35
CA ALA A 131 -4.18 29.68 28.50
C ALA A 131 -3.52 30.27 27.24
N ALA A 132 -3.41 31.60 27.17
CA ALA A 132 -2.81 32.27 26.01
C ALA A 132 -1.32 31.91 25.84
N HIS A 133 -1.02 31.00 24.92
CA HIS A 133 0.34 30.67 24.51
C HIS A 133 0.75 31.48 23.28
N SER A 134 2.05 31.75 23.17
CA SER A 134 2.64 32.49 22.06
C SER A 134 3.17 31.55 20.98
N PHE A 135 2.81 31.80 19.73
CA PHE A 135 3.29 31.06 18.58
C PHE A 135 3.94 31.99 17.55
N ALA A 136 5.19 31.72 17.21
CA ALA A 136 5.82 32.30 16.05
C ALA A 136 5.29 31.57 14.81
N VAL A 137 4.73 32.31 13.86
CA VAL A 137 4.15 31.72 12.65
C VAL A 137 4.86 32.26 11.41
N ALA A 138 5.58 31.36 10.73
CA ALA A 138 6.31 31.66 9.51
C ALA A 138 5.57 31.09 8.30
N GLU A 139 5.32 31.92 7.29
CA GLU A 139 4.80 31.46 5.99
C GLU A 139 5.92 30.74 5.24
N ILE A 140 5.70 29.46 4.91
CA ILE A 140 6.62 28.66 4.09
C ILE A 140 6.35 28.92 2.61
N THR A 141 5.07 28.95 2.23
CA THR A 141 4.63 29.30 0.87
C THR A 141 3.23 29.92 0.91
N SER A 142 3.00 30.94 0.07
CA SER A 142 1.72 31.64 -0.09
C SER A 142 0.66 30.80 -0.80
N ARG A 143 1.08 29.71 -1.46
CA ARG A 143 0.20 28.76 -2.13
C ARG A 143 0.80 27.37 -2.12
N ALA A 144 0.14 26.44 -1.44
CA ALA A 144 0.47 25.03 -1.58
C ALA A 144 0.18 24.59 -3.02
N HIS A 145 1.21 24.20 -3.76
CA HIS A 145 1.04 23.40 -4.96
C HIS A 145 0.91 21.94 -4.50
N MET A 146 -0.30 21.40 -4.56
CA MET A 146 -0.48 19.96 -4.40
C MET A 146 0.11 19.27 -5.62
N GLN A 147 1.29 18.70 -5.46
CA GLN A 147 1.90 17.82 -6.44
C GLN A 147 1.59 16.38 -6.03
N LEU A 148 1.06 15.59 -6.96
CA LEU A 148 1.01 14.14 -6.77
C LEU A 148 2.43 13.67 -6.42
N SER A 149 2.57 12.89 -5.36
CA SER A 149 3.87 12.38 -4.91
C SER A 149 4.66 11.83 -6.09
N ALA A 150 5.92 12.23 -6.23
CA ALA A 150 6.83 11.68 -7.24
C ALA A 150 6.96 10.14 -7.16
N ALA A 151 6.51 9.52 -6.06
CA ALA A 151 6.35 8.08 -5.96
C ALA A 151 5.38 7.49 -7.02
N THR A 152 4.42 8.27 -7.53
CA THR A 152 3.57 7.86 -8.67
C THR A 152 4.24 8.03 -10.04
N ALA A 153 5.37 8.76 -10.10
CA ALA A 153 6.15 9.00 -11.33
C ALA A 153 7.38 8.09 -11.47
N CYS A 154 7.69 7.26 -10.47
CA CYS A 154 8.74 6.24 -10.57
C CYS A 154 8.26 5.09 -11.45
N SER A 155 8.43 5.20 -12.75
CA SER A 155 8.38 4.05 -13.65
C SER A 155 9.71 3.31 -13.60
N LEU A 156 9.67 2.01 -13.35
CA LEU A 156 10.81 1.14 -13.58
C LEU A 156 11.20 1.23 -15.06
N PRO A 157 12.49 1.25 -15.43
CA PRO A 157 12.88 1.07 -16.82
C PRO A 157 12.35 -0.27 -17.39
N PRO A 158 12.29 -0.41 -18.73
CA PRO A 158 12.11 -1.69 -19.39
C PRO A 158 13.08 -2.76 -18.87
N LEU A 159 12.69 -4.03 -18.96
CA LEU A 159 13.57 -5.13 -18.59
C LEU A 159 14.81 -5.16 -19.49
N THR A 160 15.95 -5.48 -18.89
CA THR A 160 17.17 -5.75 -19.63
C THR A 160 17.09 -7.11 -20.33
N PRO A 161 17.87 -7.34 -21.41
CA PRO A 161 17.93 -8.66 -22.05
C PRO A 161 18.22 -9.80 -21.08
N GLY A 162 19.16 -9.61 -20.14
CA GLY A 162 19.48 -10.64 -19.14
C GLY A 162 18.33 -10.94 -18.17
N GLN A 163 17.46 -9.97 -17.89
CA GLN A 163 16.24 -10.21 -17.10
C GLN A 163 15.19 -10.98 -17.90
N ILE A 164 15.05 -10.69 -19.20
CA ILE A 164 14.17 -11.43 -20.11
C ILE A 164 14.67 -12.87 -20.27
N ASP A 165 15.97 -13.07 -20.45
CA ASP A 165 16.60 -14.40 -20.52
C ASP A 165 16.37 -15.20 -19.24
N SER A 166 16.49 -14.55 -18.06
CA SER A 166 16.17 -15.19 -16.78
C SER A 166 14.71 -15.58 -16.69
N PHE A 167 13.79 -14.72 -17.14
CA PHE A 167 12.37 -15.04 -17.18
C PHE A 167 12.08 -16.23 -18.12
N CYS A 168 12.65 -16.24 -19.32
CA CYS A 168 12.46 -17.32 -20.29
C CYS A 168 13.03 -18.65 -19.81
N ARG A 169 14.20 -18.61 -19.15
CA ARG A 169 14.84 -19.79 -18.58
C ARG A 169 14.11 -20.31 -17.36
N ASP A 170 13.85 -19.44 -16.38
CA ASP A 170 13.42 -19.86 -15.03
C ASP A 170 11.90 -19.79 -14.84
N GLY A 171 11.18 -19.13 -15.74
CA GLY A 171 9.73 -18.95 -15.68
C GLY A 171 9.28 -17.79 -14.79
N TYR A 172 10.22 -17.04 -14.23
CA TYR A 172 9.97 -15.84 -13.43
C TYR A 172 11.20 -14.93 -13.39
N VAL A 173 11.00 -13.67 -13.00
CA VAL A 173 12.08 -12.72 -12.69
C VAL A 173 11.68 -11.85 -11.49
N ILE A 174 12.65 -11.56 -10.63
CA ILE A 174 12.48 -10.67 -9.48
C ILE A 174 12.98 -9.27 -9.86
N LEU A 175 12.21 -8.25 -9.50
CA LEU A 175 12.51 -6.84 -9.69
C LEU A 175 12.63 -6.20 -8.30
N PRO A 176 13.86 -6.04 -7.78
CA PRO A 176 14.07 -5.46 -6.46
C PRO A 176 13.65 -3.99 -6.41
N ARG A 177 12.97 -3.59 -5.34
CA ARG A 177 12.53 -2.20 -5.08
C ARG A 177 11.76 -1.60 -6.25
N ALA A 178 10.98 -2.42 -6.94
CA ALA A 178 10.29 -2.05 -8.15
C ALA A 178 9.10 -1.12 -7.89
N VAL A 179 8.50 -1.21 -6.71
CA VAL A 179 7.38 -0.37 -6.27
C VAL A 179 7.86 0.52 -5.13
N PRO A 180 7.70 1.86 -5.23
CA PRO A 180 8.06 2.79 -4.16
C PRO A 180 7.34 2.48 -2.84
N VAL A 181 8.10 2.57 -1.75
CA VAL A 181 7.61 2.31 -0.38
C VAL A 181 6.34 3.11 -0.02
N PRO A 182 6.15 4.38 -0.44
CA PRO A 182 4.88 5.08 -0.17
C PRO A 182 3.65 4.37 -0.73
N LEU A 183 3.72 3.81 -1.95
CA LEU A 183 2.60 3.05 -2.55
C LEU A 183 2.34 1.75 -1.78
N VAL A 184 3.41 1.09 -1.32
CA VAL A 184 3.31 -0.09 -0.45
C VAL A 184 2.59 0.25 0.86
N HIS A 185 2.97 1.37 1.50
CA HIS A 185 2.35 1.82 2.74
C HIS A 185 0.87 2.19 2.55
N ASP A 186 0.51 2.85 1.45
CA ASP A 186 -0.87 3.21 1.16
C ASP A 186 -1.74 1.96 0.93
N ALA A 187 -1.21 0.97 0.20
CA ALA A 187 -1.85 -0.33 0.02
C ALA A 187 -2.05 -1.05 1.36
N LEU A 188 -1.01 -1.15 2.20
CA LEU A 188 -1.09 -1.78 3.53
C LEU A 188 -2.08 -1.06 4.43
N ARG A 189 -2.07 0.28 4.48
CA ARG A 189 -3.02 1.07 5.27
C ARG A 189 -4.45 0.73 4.86
N ARG A 190 -4.71 0.66 3.54
CA ARG A 190 -6.03 0.29 3.03
C ARG A 190 -6.42 -1.14 3.42
N ILE A 191 -5.53 -2.12 3.22
CA ILE A 191 -5.81 -3.53 3.55
C ILE A 191 -6.10 -3.67 5.06
N ASN A 192 -5.24 -3.10 5.91
CA ASN A 192 -5.36 -3.22 7.36
C ASN A 192 -6.59 -2.49 7.91
N HIS A 193 -6.95 -1.34 7.33
CA HIS A 193 -8.19 -0.64 7.67
C HIS A 193 -9.43 -1.53 7.44
N GLU A 194 -9.44 -2.30 6.35
CA GLU A 194 -10.54 -3.22 6.05
C GLU A 194 -10.48 -4.49 6.90
N LEU A 195 -9.29 -5.03 7.18
CA LEU A 195 -9.12 -6.17 8.08
C LEU A 195 -9.63 -5.89 9.50
N GLY A 196 -9.49 -4.65 9.97
CA GLY A 196 -9.96 -4.22 11.28
C GLY A 196 -11.49 -4.11 11.42
N LYS A 197 -12.26 -4.24 10.32
CA LYS A 197 -13.71 -4.15 10.35
C LYS A 197 -14.33 -5.54 10.59
N PRO A 198 -15.21 -5.69 11.61
CA PRO A 198 -15.91 -6.95 11.84
C PRO A 198 -16.65 -7.45 10.59
N GLY A 199 -16.51 -8.75 10.29
CA GLY A 199 -17.18 -9.39 9.15
C GLY A 199 -16.50 -9.19 7.79
N MET A 200 -15.36 -8.49 7.70
CA MET A 200 -14.63 -8.33 6.44
C MET A 200 -13.79 -9.54 6.04
N MET A 201 -13.55 -10.48 6.96
CA MET A 201 -12.96 -11.78 6.62
C MET A 201 -14.08 -12.77 6.30
N ILE A 202 -14.20 -13.16 5.04
CA ILE A 202 -15.20 -14.10 4.55
C ILE A 202 -14.55 -15.37 3.99
N GLN A 203 -15.31 -16.46 3.93
CA GLN A 203 -14.83 -17.69 3.31
C GLN A 203 -14.53 -17.50 1.82
N GLY A 204 -13.52 -18.21 1.32
CA GLY A 204 -13.19 -18.25 -0.10
C GLY A 204 -11.90 -17.52 -0.48
N GLY A 205 -10.98 -17.34 0.46
CA GLY A 205 -9.60 -16.97 0.16
C GLY A 205 -8.77 -18.13 -0.38
N VAL A 206 -7.50 -17.82 -0.58
CA VAL A 206 -6.56 -18.68 -1.30
C VAL A 206 -6.05 -19.73 -0.31
N GLU A 207 -6.03 -21.01 -0.70
CA GLU A 207 -5.61 -22.12 0.19
C GLU A 207 -6.55 -22.31 1.39
N GLY A 208 -7.87 -22.17 1.19
CA GLY A 208 -8.86 -22.36 2.26
C GLY A 208 -8.88 -21.27 3.34
N THR A 209 -7.97 -20.29 3.26
CA THR A 209 -7.96 -19.13 4.16
C THR A 209 -9.14 -18.20 3.90
N ALA A 210 -9.44 -17.33 4.86
CA ALA A 210 -10.42 -16.27 4.67
C ALA A 210 -9.87 -15.21 3.69
N LYS A 211 -10.74 -14.64 2.85
CA LYS A 211 -10.44 -13.47 2.02
C LYS A 211 -11.08 -12.23 2.59
N LEU A 212 -10.51 -11.09 2.22
CA LEU A 212 -11.14 -9.81 2.45
C LEU A 212 -12.38 -9.64 1.55
N ALA A 213 -13.50 -9.24 2.14
CA ALA A 213 -14.75 -8.96 1.43
C ALA A 213 -14.70 -7.59 0.71
N GLY A 214 -15.70 -7.37 -0.16
CA GLY A 214 -15.88 -6.09 -0.84
C GLY A 214 -14.89 -5.85 -1.98
N ASN A 215 -14.66 -4.55 -2.27
CA ASN A 215 -13.96 -4.09 -3.48
C ASN A 215 -12.53 -3.59 -3.19
N THR A 216 -11.94 -3.97 -2.06
CA THR A 216 -10.58 -3.53 -1.69
C THR A 216 -9.55 -3.89 -2.74
N SER A 217 -9.71 -5.04 -3.41
CA SER A 217 -8.90 -5.48 -4.55
C SER A 217 -8.84 -4.49 -5.72
N ASN A 218 -9.85 -3.64 -5.86
CA ASN A 218 -10.00 -2.70 -6.98
C ASN A 218 -9.80 -1.25 -6.51
N HIS A 219 -9.38 -1.06 -5.26
CA HIS A 219 -9.15 0.26 -4.71
C HIS A 219 -7.92 0.91 -5.37
N PRO A 220 -7.92 2.25 -5.61
CA PRO A 220 -6.77 2.95 -6.21
C PRO A 220 -5.43 2.64 -5.53
N ALA A 221 -5.38 2.68 -4.19
CA ALA A 221 -4.17 2.33 -3.43
C ALA A 221 -3.60 0.92 -3.74
N ILE A 222 -4.43 -0.02 -4.20
CA ILE A 222 -3.98 -1.35 -4.65
C ILE A 222 -3.56 -1.30 -6.12
N LEU A 223 -4.40 -0.72 -6.99
CA LEU A 223 -4.11 -0.64 -8.42
C LEU A 223 -2.86 0.19 -8.73
N ASP A 224 -2.58 1.22 -7.93
CA ASP A 224 -1.42 2.09 -8.10
C ASP A 224 -0.09 1.37 -7.89
N LEU A 225 -0.07 0.22 -7.20
CA LEU A 225 1.11 -0.65 -7.09
C LEU A 225 1.61 -1.15 -8.45
N TYR A 226 0.72 -1.23 -9.45
CA TYR A 226 1.07 -1.67 -10.80
C TYR A 226 1.75 -0.59 -11.63
N ASN A 227 1.46 0.70 -11.41
CA ASN A 227 1.91 1.79 -12.28
C ASN A 227 3.44 1.82 -12.49
N PRO A 228 4.29 1.63 -11.44
CA PRO A 228 5.75 1.55 -11.61
C PRO A 228 6.21 0.41 -12.51
N LEU A 229 5.44 -0.68 -12.59
CA LEU A 229 5.84 -1.93 -13.24
C LEU A 229 5.46 -1.98 -14.72
N HIS A 230 4.68 -1.01 -15.21
CA HIS A 230 4.06 -1.09 -16.52
C HIS A 230 5.07 -1.30 -17.67
N ALA A 231 6.15 -0.52 -17.71
CA ALA A 231 7.17 -0.64 -18.76
C ALA A 231 7.94 -1.97 -18.71
N ALA A 232 8.20 -2.50 -17.51
CA ALA A 232 8.81 -3.82 -17.33
C ALA A 232 7.88 -4.93 -17.84
N VAL A 233 6.57 -4.80 -17.58
CA VAL A 233 5.55 -5.74 -18.08
C VAL A 233 5.42 -5.67 -19.61
N GLU A 234 5.41 -4.47 -20.20
CA GLU A 234 5.45 -4.28 -21.66
C GLU A 234 6.70 -4.91 -22.30
N SER A 235 7.81 -5.01 -21.56
CA SER A 235 9.04 -5.64 -22.08
C SER A 235 8.88 -7.14 -22.30
N LEU A 236 7.91 -7.79 -21.65
CA LEU A 236 7.59 -9.21 -21.87
C LEU A 236 6.39 -9.36 -22.81
N ILE A 237 5.30 -8.62 -22.58
CA ILE A 237 4.04 -8.79 -23.31
C ILE A 237 4.09 -8.19 -24.72
N GLY A 238 4.81 -7.08 -24.90
CA GLY A 238 4.76 -6.26 -26.11
C GLY A 238 4.35 -4.82 -25.78
N ARG A 239 5.02 -3.85 -26.40
CA ARG A 239 4.75 -2.42 -26.19
C ARG A 239 3.34 -2.08 -26.70
N GLY A 240 2.52 -1.48 -25.84
CA GLY A 240 1.15 -1.12 -26.19
C GLY A 240 0.20 -2.32 -26.25
N CYS A 241 0.67 -3.53 -25.95
CA CYS A 241 -0.13 -4.76 -26.02
C CYS A 241 -0.77 -5.12 -24.66
N VAL A 242 -0.50 -4.35 -23.61
CA VAL A 242 -0.95 -4.64 -22.24
C VAL A 242 -2.32 -4.02 -21.93
N ASP A 243 -3.25 -4.84 -21.45
CA ASP A 243 -4.47 -4.35 -20.78
C ASP A 243 -4.17 -3.97 -19.33
N ARG A 244 -4.60 -2.76 -18.94
CA ARG A 244 -4.44 -2.30 -17.56
C ARG A 244 -5.29 -3.15 -16.60
N PRO A 245 -4.73 -3.55 -15.45
CA PRO A 245 -5.48 -4.32 -14.47
C PRO A 245 -6.61 -3.49 -13.87
N GLN A 246 -7.80 -4.07 -13.81
CA GLN A 246 -9.00 -3.48 -13.18
C GLN A 246 -9.21 -3.95 -11.73
N GLY A 247 -8.35 -4.86 -11.27
CA GLY A 247 -8.42 -5.48 -9.96
C GLY A 247 -7.19 -6.34 -9.70
N ALA A 248 -6.99 -6.67 -8.44
CA ALA A 248 -5.91 -7.53 -7.99
C ALA A 248 -6.41 -8.63 -7.05
N GLN A 249 -5.60 -9.64 -6.80
CA GLN A 249 -5.82 -10.58 -5.71
C GLN A 249 -5.00 -10.13 -4.49
N LEU A 250 -5.68 -9.97 -3.35
CA LEU A 250 -5.02 -9.81 -2.06
C LEU A 250 -4.69 -11.19 -1.51
N ALA A 251 -3.42 -11.56 -1.49
CA ALA A 251 -2.94 -12.84 -1.00
C ALA A 251 -2.30 -12.66 0.38
N LEU A 252 -3.14 -12.79 1.41
CA LEU A 252 -2.73 -12.77 2.80
C LEU A 252 -2.35 -14.19 3.24
N ARG A 253 -1.22 -14.32 3.93
CA ARG A 253 -0.84 -15.55 4.64
C ARG A 253 -0.74 -15.24 6.11
N PHE A 254 -1.72 -15.70 6.88
CA PHE A 254 -1.74 -15.57 8.32
C PHE A 254 -0.75 -16.56 8.96
N PRO A 255 -0.22 -16.25 10.15
CA PRO A 255 0.56 -17.20 10.94
C PRO A 255 -0.17 -18.53 11.13
N GLU A 256 0.54 -19.64 10.95
CA GLU A 256 0.05 -21.00 11.17
C GLU A 256 0.35 -21.43 12.61
N VAL A 257 -0.64 -22.04 13.26
CA VAL A 257 -0.52 -22.58 14.62
C VAL A 257 -0.41 -24.11 14.53
N CYS A 258 0.75 -24.59 14.06
CA CYS A 258 1.03 -26.01 13.88
C CYS A 258 2.53 -26.31 14.03
N ALA A 259 2.91 -27.59 14.00
CA ALA A 259 4.31 -27.99 13.92
C ALA A 259 4.88 -27.61 12.54
N PRO A 260 6.13 -27.13 12.47
CA PRO A 260 6.77 -26.83 11.19
C PRO A 260 6.80 -28.03 10.25
N TYR A 261 6.61 -27.76 8.95
CA TYR A 261 6.63 -28.77 7.89
C TYR A 261 7.33 -28.24 6.64
N GLN A 262 7.79 -29.18 5.81
CA GLN A 262 8.36 -28.88 4.51
C GLN A 262 7.33 -29.13 3.41
N VAL A 263 7.37 -28.27 2.41
CA VAL A 263 6.54 -28.39 1.21
C VAL A 263 7.13 -29.44 0.29
N LEU A 264 6.30 -30.38 -0.14
CA LEU A 264 6.65 -31.43 -1.09
C LEU A 264 6.62 -30.92 -2.53
N GLY A 265 7.41 -31.56 -3.40
CA GLY A 265 7.45 -31.25 -4.82
C GLY A 265 6.19 -31.61 -5.60
N THR A 266 5.27 -32.32 -4.96
CA THR A 266 3.93 -32.66 -5.48
C THR A 266 2.85 -31.69 -5.01
N GLU A 267 3.20 -30.66 -4.23
CA GLU A 267 2.24 -29.66 -3.74
C GLU A 267 2.47 -28.34 -4.47
N TRP A 268 1.77 -28.14 -5.58
CA TRP A 268 1.88 -26.93 -6.38
C TRP A 268 0.61 -26.71 -7.21
N HIS A 269 0.48 -25.52 -7.77
CA HIS A 269 -0.53 -25.26 -8.79
C HIS A 269 0.00 -24.30 -9.85
N THR A 270 -0.70 -24.25 -10.98
CA THR A 270 -0.73 -23.06 -11.84
C THR A 270 -2.13 -22.47 -11.78
N ASP A 271 -2.23 -21.16 -11.98
CA ASP A 271 -3.51 -20.46 -11.92
C ASP A 271 -4.50 -20.96 -12.99
N GLY A 272 -3.98 -21.33 -14.17
CA GLY A 272 -4.78 -21.86 -15.26
C GLY A 272 -5.32 -23.25 -14.99
N MET A 273 -4.44 -24.19 -14.68
CA MET A 273 -4.81 -25.60 -14.62
C MET A 273 -5.77 -25.90 -13.46
N ARG A 274 -5.69 -25.13 -12.35
CA ARG A 274 -6.67 -25.20 -11.26
C ARG A 274 -8.11 -24.90 -11.73
N GLN A 275 -8.26 -24.14 -12.81
CA GLN A 275 -9.55 -23.81 -13.42
C GLN A 275 -9.86 -24.64 -14.67
N GLY A 276 -9.04 -25.66 -14.98
CA GLY A 276 -9.11 -26.39 -16.25
C GLY A 276 -8.80 -25.54 -17.48
N LYS A 277 -8.09 -24.42 -17.31
CA LYS A 277 -7.74 -23.48 -18.39
C LYS A 277 -6.26 -23.59 -18.72
N TRP A 278 -5.91 -23.29 -19.98
CA TRP A 278 -4.52 -23.32 -20.42
C TRP A 278 -3.70 -22.16 -19.83
N ASN A 279 -3.99 -20.94 -20.25
CA ASN A 279 -3.42 -19.68 -19.74
C ASN A 279 -4.57 -18.65 -19.60
N PRO A 280 -5.19 -18.47 -18.42
CA PRO A 280 -6.32 -17.53 -18.25
C PRO A 280 -5.91 -16.05 -18.32
N PHE A 281 -4.60 -15.78 -18.32
CA PHE A 281 -3.96 -14.47 -18.46
C PHE A 281 -2.56 -14.69 -19.07
N THR A 282 -1.88 -13.59 -19.39
CA THR A 282 -0.58 -13.56 -20.08
C THR A 282 0.60 -13.53 -19.12
N LEU A 283 0.52 -12.73 -18.06
CA LEU A 283 1.60 -12.59 -17.08
C LEU A 283 1.04 -12.43 -15.66
N LEU A 284 1.65 -13.12 -14.69
CA LEU A 284 1.39 -12.90 -13.27
C LEU A 284 2.38 -11.86 -12.75
N VAL A 285 1.87 -10.82 -12.09
CA VAL A 285 2.67 -9.78 -11.44
C VAL A 285 2.38 -9.80 -9.95
N GLY A 286 3.34 -10.23 -9.14
CA GLY A 286 3.25 -10.18 -7.69
C GLY A 286 4.00 -8.99 -7.12
N VAL A 287 3.38 -8.22 -6.22
CA VAL A 287 4.02 -7.15 -5.44
C VAL A 287 4.03 -7.50 -3.96
N THR A 288 5.22 -7.51 -3.37
CA THR A 288 5.42 -7.84 -1.96
C THR A 288 5.21 -6.61 -1.10
N LEU A 289 4.35 -6.72 -0.08
CA LEU A 289 4.02 -5.60 0.80
C LEU A 289 4.62 -5.75 2.21
N SER A 290 4.99 -6.96 2.61
CA SER A 290 5.61 -7.24 3.92
C SER A 290 6.95 -7.94 3.75
N ASP A 291 7.84 -7.80 4.73
CA ASP A 291 9.13 -8.46 4.67
C ASP A 291 8.99 -9.99 4.72
N SER A 292 9.49 -10.66 3.69
CA SER A 292 9.75 -12.10 3.68
C SER A 292 11.18 -12.39 3.21
N ALA A 293 12.09 -11.41 3.26
CA ALA A 293 13.48 -11.60 2.87
C ALA A 293 14.32 -12.21 4.01
N SER A 294 13.91 -11.96 5.25
CA SER A 294 14.59 -12.39 6.48
C SER A 294 14.53 -13.91 6.73
N SER A 295 13.48 -14.59 6.26
CA SER A 295 13.32 -16.05 6.38
C SER A 295 12.53 -16.63 5.20
N THR A 296 12.70 -17.94 4.96
CA THR A 296 11.95 -18.73 3.96
C THR A 296 10.63 -19.28 4.49
N GLU A 297 10.35 -19.09 5.78
CA GLU A 297 9.19 -19.61 6.50
C GLU A 297 8.22 -18.49 6.93
N CYS A 298 8.28 -17.35 6.25
CA CYS A 298 7.44 -16.18 6.48
C CYS A 298 6.29 -16.09 5.47
N GLY A 299 5.76 -17.24 5.06
CA GLY A 299 4.68 -17.33 4.08
C GLY A 299 5.14 -17.01 2.66
N ASN A 300 6.41 -17.13 2.32
CA ASN A 300 7.00 -16.73 1.04
C ASN A 300 6.24 -17.25 -0.19
N LEU A 301 6.36 -16.59 -1.33
CA LEU A 301 5.99 -17.22 -2.60
C LEU A 301 7.00 -18.33 -2.90
N LEU A 302 6.50 -19.56 -3.03
CA LEU A 302 7.28 -20.70 -3.48
C LEU A 302 7.11 -20.85 -4.98
N VAL A 303 8.22 -20.97 -5.71
CA VAL A 303 8.23 -21.25 -7.15
C VAL A 303 8.99 -22.53 -7.42
N PHE A 304 8.65 -23.17 -8.54
CA PHE A 304 9.39 -24.30 -9.06
C PHE A 304 10.04 -23.84 -10.37
N PRO A 305 11.32 -23.44 -10.36
CA PRO A 305 11.97 -22.86 -11.52
C PRO A 305 11.93 -23.80 -12.74
N ARG A 306 11.80 -23.21 -13.94
CA ARG A 306 11.78 -23.90 -15.25
C ARG A 306 10.54 -24.77 -15.51
N THR A 307 9.59 -24.83 -14.58
CA THR A 307 8.41 -25.70 -14.71
C THR A 307 7.41 -25.25 -15.75
N HIS A 308 7.44 -24.00 -16.20
CA HIS A 308 6.65 -23.55 -17.34
C HIS A 308 6.97 -24.34 -18.62
N HIS A 309 8.24 -24.71 -18.82
CA HIS A 309 8.66 -25.61 -19.91
C HIS A 309 8.19 -27.05 -19.68
N THR A 310 8.48 -27.60 -18.50
CA THR A 310 8.11 -28.98 -18.15
C THR A 310 6.61 -29.20 -18.30
N LEU A 311 5.80 -28.32 -17.71
CA LEU A 311 4.35 -28.42 -17.76
C LEU A 311 3.79 -28.15 -19.15
N HIS A 312 4.39 -27.26 -19.94
CA HIS A 312 3.99 -27.06 -21.33
C HIS A 312 4.19 -28.34 -22.16
N LYS A 313 5.35 -28.99 -22.04
CA LYS A 313 5.65 -30.27 -22.70
C LYS A 313 4.67 -31.38 -22.26
N MET A 314 4.39 -31.50 -20.96
CA MET A 314 3.41 -32.47 -20.46
C MET A 314 2.01 -32.22 -21.03
N LEU A 315 1.59 -30.95 -21.14
CA LEU A 315 0.28 -30.61 -21.67
C LEU A 315 0.14 -30.83 -23.18
N GLN A 316 1.24 -31.01 -23.93
CA GLN A 316 1.21 -31.38 -25.35
C GLN A 316 0.92 -32.87 -25.57
N SER A 317 1.17 -33.72 -24.57
CA SER A 317 0.85 -35.15 -24.60
C SER A 317 -0.63 -35.38 -24.27
N PRO A 318 -1.44 -36.01 -25.15
CA PRO A 318 -2.87 -36.20 -24.89
C PRO A 318 -3.20 -37.01 -23.63
N SER A 319 -2.39 -38.04 -23.31
CA SER A 319 -2.55 -38.83 -22.08
C SER A 319 -2.21 -38.00 -20.85
N ASP A 320 -1.07 -37.32 -20.88
CA ASP A 320 -0.56 -36.60 -19.71
C ASP A 320 -1.40 -35.36 -19.44
N LYS A 321 -1.90 -34.69 -20.49
CA LYS A 321 -2.84 -33.56 -20.38
C LYS A 321 -4.09 -33.94 -19.59
N ALA A 322 -4.72 -35.07 -19.92
CA ALA A 322 -5.96 -35.49 -19.26
C ALA A 322 -5.74 -35.79 -17.78
N ASP A 323 -4.64 -36.49 -17.45
CA ASP A 323 -4.33 -36.86 -16.07
C ASP A 323 -3.87 -35.65 -15.25
N LEU A 324 -3.05 -34.78 -15.84
CA LEU A 324 -2.57 -33.58 -15.19
C LEU A 324 -3.69 -32.57 -14.91
N LEU A 325 -4.61 -32.33 -15.86
CA LEU A 325 -5.76 -31.45 -15.64
C LEU A 325 -6.72 -32.02 -14.59
N ARG A 326 -6.91 -33.35 -14.56
CA ARG A 326 -7.71 -34.02 -13.53
C ARG A 326 -7.08 -33.88 -12.15
N ALA A 327 -5.76 -34.03 -12.04
CA ALA A 327 -5.03 -33.85 -10.80
C ALA A 327 -5.07 -32.39 -10.30
N CYS A 328 -4.91 -31.41 -11.19
CA CYS A 328 -4.90 -29.99 -10.81
C CYS A 328 -6.27 -29.40 -10.44
N THR A 329 -7.37 -29.98 -10.92
CA THR A 329 -8.74 -29.48 -10.63
C THR A 329 -9.35 -30.08 -9.36
N ALA A 330 -8.79 -31.17 -8.85
CA ALA A 330 -9.14 -31.74 -7.55
C ALA A 330 -8.60 -30.85 -6.42
N ALA A 331 -9.49 -30.03 -5.85
CA ALA A 331 -9.15 -28.94 -4.93
C ALA A 331 -8.48 -29.37 -3.61
N ASP A 332 -8.61 -30.65 -3.24
CA ASP A 332 -8.00 -31.31 -2.08
C ASP A 332 -6.51 -31.67 -2.30
N LYS A 333 -6.02 -31.61 -3.54
CA LYS A 333 -4.69 -32.12 -3.92
C LYS A 333 -3.60 -31.08 -4.08
N ALA A 334 -3.95 -29.82 -4.37
CA ALA A 334 -2.99 -28.72 -4.45
C ALA A 334 -2.44 -28.29 -3.06
N TRP A 335 -3.14 -28.70 -1.98
CA TRP A 335 -2.90 -28.24 -0.60
C TRP A 335 -2.95 -29.38 0.44
N GLY A 336 -3.09 -30.63 -0.01
CA GLY A 336 -2.99 -31.86 0.79
C GLY A 336 -1.66 -32.57 0.55
N GLN A 337 -1.57 -33.88 0.80
CA GLN A 337 -0.34 -34.70 0.59
C GLN A 337 0.11 -34.84 -0.89
N GLY A 338 -0.24 -33.92 -1.78
CA GLY A 338 0.20 -33.89 -3.18
C GLY A 338 -0.18 -35.13 -4.00
N GLN A 339 -1.27 -35.82 -3.66
CA GLN A 339 -1.59 -37.11 -4.27
C GLN A 339 -1.98 -36.98 -5.75
N GLY A 340 -1.06 -37.29 -6.65
CA GLY A 340 -1.32 -37.41 -8.09
C GLY A 340 -0.89 -36.21 -8.94
N LEU A 341 -0.27 -35.19 -8.36
CA LEU A 341 0.53 -34.23 -9.12
C LEU A 341 1.94 -34.81 -9.32
N PRO A 342 2.59 -34.55 -10.47
CA PRO A 342 3.98 -34.93 -10.67
C PRO A 342 4.87 -34.19 -9.66
N ASP A 343 5.91 -34.89 -9.20
CA ASP A 343 6.95 -34.31 -8.36
C ASP A 343 7.86 -33.41 -9.21
N LEU A 344 7.85 -32.12 -8.91
CA LEU A 344 8.67 -31.12 -9.59
C LEU A 344 10.00 -30.84 -8.87
N GLY A 345 10.32 -31.65 -7.85
CA GLY A 345 11.46 -31.43 -6.95
C GLY A 345 11.17 -30.38 -5.87
N PRO A 346 12.17 -30.01 -5.06
CA PRO A 346 11.96 -29.07 -3.96
C PRO A 346 11.63 -27.66 -4.49
N PRO A 347 10.66 -26.95 -3.88
CA PRO A 347 10.38 -25.56 -4.24
C PRO A 347 11.51 -24.62 -3.82
N LEU A 348 11.59 -23.47 -4.50
CA LEU A 348 12.40 -22.34 -4.09
C LEU A 348 11.53 -21.26 -3.42
N ALA A 349 11.82 -20.96 -2.16
CA ALA A 349 11.20 -19.85 -1.44
C ALA A 349 11.82 -18.51 -1.84
N LEU A 350 11.03 -17.65 -2.48
CA LEU A 350 11.50 -16.32 -2.89
C LEU A 350 11.63 -15.39 -1.68
N ARG A 351 12.82 -14.84 -1.49
CA ARG A 351 13.12 -13.85 -0.44
C ARG A 351 12.88 -12.46 -1.00
N LEU A 352 11.76 -11.85 -0.60
CA LEU A 352 11.27 -10.59 -1.15
C LEU A 352 11.08 -9.57 -0.03
N SER A 353 11.54 -8.35 -0.26
CA SER A 353 11.32 -7.21 0.62
C SER A 353 10.10 -6.40 0.16
N PRO A 354 9.52 -5.55 1.05
CA PRO A 354 8.44 -4.66 0.65
C PRO A 354 8.83 -3.79 -0.54
N GLY A 355 8.00 -3.78 -1.58
CA GLY A 355 8.24 -3.08 -2.82
C GLY A 355 8.96 -3.90 -3.90
N ASP A 356 9.46 -5.09 -3.59
CA ASP A 356 9.91 -6.01 -4.61
C ASP A 356 8.72 -6.53 -5.44
N ALA A 357 8.97 -6.77 -6.72
CA ALA A 357 7.99 -7.40 -7.61
C ALA A 357 8.53 -8.70 -8.21
N VAL A 358 7.63 -9.63 -8.48
CA VAL A 358 7.88 -10.87 -9.23
C VAL A 358 7.01 -10.86 -10.47
N LEU A 359 7.63 -11.04 -11.63
CA LEU A 359 6.92 -11.36 -12.87
C LEU A 359 7.05 -12.86 -13.09
N ALA A 360 5.95 -13.58 -13.27
CA ALA A 360 5.95 -15.03 -13.45
C ALA A 360 5.08 -15.44 -14.64
N HIS A 361 5.59 -16.42 -15.40
CA HIS A 361 4.88 -17.03 -16.51
C HIS A 361 3.62 -17.77 -15.98
N PRO A 362 2.46 -17.73 -16.66
CA PRO A 362 1.21 -18.35 -16.19
C PRO A 362 1.31 -19.85 -15.90
N LYS A 363 2.27 -20.54 -16.56
CA LYS A 363 2.56 -21.97 -16.38
C LYS A 363 3.65 -22.29 -15.37
N THR A 364 4.27 -21.29 -14.73
CA THR A 364 5.24 -21.56 -13.67
C THR A 364 4.49 -22.12 -12.46
N ALA A 365 4.80 -23.35 -12.07
CA ALA A 365 4.23 -23.95 -10.87
C ALA A 365 4.68 -23.16 -9.65
N HIS A 366 3.73 -22.89 -8.76
CA HIS A 366 3.97 -22.11 -7.56
C HIS A 366 2.98 -22.46 -6.45
N ARG A 367 3.26 -21.98 -5.24
CA ARG A 367 2.32 -22.01 -4.11
C ARG A 367 2.69 -21.00 -3.02
N GLY A 368 1.77 -20.75 -2.09
CA GLY A 368 2.13 -20.14 -0.81
C GLY A 368 3.00 -21.09 0.01
N GLY A 369 4.09 -20.57 0.56
CA GLY A 369 4.87 -21.25 1.57
C GLY A 369 4.24 -21.15 2.95
N PRO A 370 4.70 -21.97 3.90
CA PRO A 370 4.22 -21.90 5.26
C PRO A 370 4.57 -20.56 5.92
N ASN A 371 3.70 -20.08 6.80
CA ASN A 371 3.98 -18.89 7.60
C ASN A 371 4.08 -19.25 9.09
N PHE A 372 5.29 -19.50 9.57
CA PHE A 372 5.58 -19.76 10.99
C PHE A 372 6.00 -18.49 11.75
N SER A 373 5.98 -17.33 11.09
CA SER A 373 6.28 -16.05 11.72
C SER A 373 5.07 -15.51 12.50
N PRO A 374 5.25 -14.56 13.44
CA PRO A 374 4.14 -13.94 14.15
C PRO A 374 3.40 -12.86 13.32
N HIS A 375 3.78 -12.65 12.06
CA HIS A 375 3.26 -11.56 11.22
C HIS A 375 2.46 -12.11 10.03
N ILE A 376 1.43 -11.37 9.62
CA ILE A 376 0.73 -11.66 8.36
C ILE A 376 1.67 -11.31 7.20
N ARG A 377 1.84 -12.22 6.25
CA ARG A 377 2.49 -11.90 4.98
C ARG A 377 1.47 -11.33 4.00
N TYR A 378 1.80 -10.19 3.42
CA TYR A 378 0.98 -9.43 2.46
C TYR A 378 1.61 -9.48 1.07
N GLN A 379 0.87 -10.00 0.09
CA GLN A 379 1.24 -9.96 -1.32
C GLN A 379 0.02 -9.56 -2.14
N VAL A 380 0.24 -8.77 -3.20
CA VAL A 380 -0.78 -8.43 -4.19
C VAL A 380 -0.42 -9.06 -5.52
N TYR A 381 -1.39 -9.70 -6.18
CA TYR A 381 -1.18 -10.29 -7.50
C TYR A 381 -2.08 -9.65 -8.55
N PHE A 382 -1.49 -9.21 -9.65
CA PHE A 382 -2.20 -8.82 -10.87
C PHE A 382 -2.05 -9.91 -11.92
N ARG A 383 -3.15 -10.22 -12.60
CA ARG A 383 -3.18 -11.14 -13.74
C ARG A 383 -3.35 -10.30 -14.99
N ILE A 384 -2.22 -10.01 -15.63
CA ILE A 384 -2.15 -9.11 -16.78
C ILE A 384 -2.49 -9.88 -18.05
N LYS A 385 -3.21 -9.22 -18.95
CA LYS A 385 -3.60 -9.79 -20.25
C LYS A 385 -2.98 -8.98 -21.37
N HIS A 386 -2.58 -9.70 -22.42
CA HIS A 386 -2.43 -9.14 -23.75
C HIS A 386 -3.81 -8.68 -24.27
N LYS A 387 -3.89 -7.58 -25.02
CA LYS A 387 -5.13 -7.07 -25.62
C LYS A 387 -5.84 -8.13 -26.48
N ASP A 388 -5.04 -8.86 -27.26
CA ASP A 388 -5.48 -9.96 -28.11
C ASP A 388 -5.43 -11.34 -27.42
N HIS A 389 -5.38 -11.41 -26.08
CA HIS A 389 -5.24 -12.67 -25.32
C HIS A 389 -6.24 -13.75 -25.74
N ALA A 390 -7.48 -13.36 -26.04
CA ALA A 390 -8.51 -14.29 -26.49
C ALA A 390 -8.21 -14.90 -27.87
N ALA A 391 -7.66 -14.10 -28.80
CA ALA A 391 -7.29 -14.56 -30.13
C ALA A 391 -6.02 -15.42 -30.12
N LEU A 392 -5.12 -15.20 -29.16
CA LEU A 392 -3.86 -15.93 -29.02
C LEU A 392 -3.99 -17.26 -28.26
N GLN A 393 -5.14 -17.57 -27.63
CA GLN A 393 -5.34 -18.78 -26.82
C GLN A 393 -4.92 -20.07 -27.53
N THR A 394 -5.33 -20.27 -28.78
CA THR A 394 -5.00 -21.49 -29.53
C THR A 394 -3.50 -21.59 -29.84
N GLN A 395 -2.84 -20.45 -30.08
CA GLN A 395 -1.40 -20.43 -30.32
C GLN A 395 -0.62 -20.81 -29.07
N LEU A 396 -1.11 -20.43 -27.88
CA LEU A 396 -0.49 -20.77 -26.60
C LEU A 396 -0.41 -22.29 -26.34
N GLU A 397 -1.19 -23.11 -27.05
CA GLU A 397 -1.12 -24.56 -26.94
C GLU A 397 0.19 -25.14 -27.49
N THR A 398 0.77 -24.50 -28.50
CA THR A 398 1.98 -24.97 -29.19
C THR A 398 3.16 -24.02 -29.08
N ASN A 399 2.91 -22.74 -28.79
CA ASN A 399 3.92 -21.72 -28.56
C ASN A 399 3.77 -21.14 -27.15
N LEU A 400 4.71 -21.50 -26.26
CA LEU A 400 4.73 -21.07 -24.87
C LEU A 400 4.66 -19.55 -24.68
N TYR A 401 5.19 -18.79 -25.65
CA TYR A 401 5.35 -17.34 -25.58
C TYR A 401 4.47 -16.58 -26.58
N ALA A 402 3.38 -17.18 -27.08
CA ALA A 402 2.57 -16.58 -28.14
C ALA A 402 1.96 -15.21 -27.78
N ASP A 403 1.78 -14.91 -26.49
CA ASP A 403 1.29 -13.64 -25.96
C ASP A 403 2.37 -12.84 -25.20
N LEU A 404 3.65 -13.21 -25.40
CA LEU A 404 4.83 -12.61 -24.78
C LEU A 404 5.85 -12.24 -25.86
N GLU A 405 5.58 -11.19 -26.63
CA GLU A 405 6.38 -10.74 -27.78
C GLU A 405 7.87 -10.50 -27.44
N GLY A 406 8.17 -10.10 -26.20
CA GLY A 406 9.54 -9.85 -25.75
C GLY A 406 10.36 -11.11 -25.50
N CYS A 407 9.70 -12.28 -25.39
CA CYS A 407 10.34 -13.56 -25.15
C CYS A 407 10.63 -14.25 -26.49
N TRP A 408 11.91 -14.38 -26.86
CA TRP A 408 12.30 -15.04 -28.10
C TRP A 408 12.37 -16.57 -27.92
N PRO A 409 11.88 -17.38 -28.88
CA PRO A 409 11.92 -18.85 -28.81
C PRO A 409 13.32 -19.46 -29.04
N GLY A 410 14.41 -18.69 -28.92
CA GLY A 410 15.75 -19.09 -29.34
C GLY A 410 16.60 -19.85 -28.32
N LEU A 411 16.02 -20.35 -27.23
CA LEU A 411 16.73 -21.09 -26.17
C LEU A 411 16.01 -22.42 -25.90
N ASP A 412 16.16 -23.35 -26.84
CA ASP A 412 15.96 -24.79 -26.58
C ASP A 412 17.32 -25.46 -26.31
#